data_AF-A0A528EJ67-F1
#
_entry.id   AF-A0A528EJ67-F1
#
_cell.length_a   1.000
_cell.length_b   1.000
_cell.length_c   1.000
_cell.angle_alpha   90.00
_cell.angle_beta   90.00
_cell.angle_gamma   90.00
#
_symmetry.space_group_name_H-M   'P 1'
#
loop_
_entity.id
_entity.type
_entity.pdbx_description
1 polymer ?
#
loop_
_entity_poly.entity_id
_entity_poly.type
_entity_poly.pdbx_seq_one_letter_code
_entity_poly.pdbx_strand_id
1 'polypeptide(L)'
;MTLTGFLAYSAALGIAAAIPGPGLTALIARALGSGFRSALAMSFGLMLGDLTYLTAVVLGLALVAQTFGMAFLAIKWLGVAYLAFLGWRFWTSGITPET
;
A
#
# COMPACT_ATOMS: atom_id res chain seq x y z
N MET A 1 9.94 23.50 5.12
CA MET A 1 8.87 23.21 4.15
C MET A 1 8.34 24.53 3.63
N THR A 2 8.34 24.78 2.31
CA THR A 2 7.70 25.97 1.73
C THR A 2 6.17 25.79 1.75
N LEU A 3 5.39 26.87 1.78
CA LEU A 3 3.91 26.78 1.75
C LEU A 3 3.42 25.96 0.56
N THR A 4 4.05 26.13 -0.61
CA THR A 4 3.80 25.34 -1.82
C THR A 4 4.07 23.85 -1.58
N GLY A 5 5.19 23.49 -0.95
CA GLY A 5 5.51 22.10 -0.65
C GLY A 5 4.52 21.46 0.32
N PHE A 6 4.08 22.21 1.32
CA PHE A 6 3.05 21.75 2.26
C PHE A 6 1.71 21.48 1.56
N LEU A 7 1.25 22.41 0.72
CA LEU A 7 0.00 22.27 -0.03
C LEU A 7 0.08 21.10 -1.02
N ALA A 8 1.18 20.96 -1.75
CA ALA A 8 1.39 19.86 -2.70
C ALA A 8 1.40 18.50 -1.98
N TYR A 9 2.10 18.38 -0.86
CA TYR A 9 2.16 17.14 -0.09
C TYR A 9 0.80 16.78 0.53
N SER A 10 0.11 17.76 1.12
CA SER A 10 -1.22 17.56 1.72
C SER A 10 -2.24 17.14 0.67
N ALA A 11 -2.24 17.76 -0.52
CA ALA A 11 -3.12 17.38 -1.61
C ALA A 11 -2.84 15.97 -2.11
N ALA A 12 -1.56 15.61 -2.31
CA ALA A 12 -1.16 14.27 -2.73
C ALA A 12 -1.59 13.20 -1.72
N LEU A 13 -1.37 13.42 -0.43
CA LEU A 13 -1.82 12.51 0.63
C LEU A 13 -3.34 12.46 0.74
N GLY A 14 -4.04 13.58 0.57
CA GLY A 14 -5.50 13.62 0.57
C GLY A 14 -6.11 12.76 -0.54
N ILE A 15 -5.57 12.88 -1.77
CA ILE A 15 -5.98 12.03 -2.89
C ILE A 15 -5.66 10.56 -2.61
N ALA A 16 -4.46 10.26 -2.10
CA ALA A 16 -4.06 8.90 -1.77
C ALA A 16 -4.96 8.27 -0.69
N ALA A 17 -5.38 9.06 0.32
CA ALA A 17 -6.25 8.60 1.39
C ALA A 17 -7.70 8.38 0.93
N ALA A 18 -8.16 9.11 -0.10
CA ALA A 18 -9.51 8.96 -0.65
C ALA A 18 -9.68 7.66 -1.46
N ILE A 19 -8.60 7.14 -2.06
CA ILE A 19 -8.65 5.93 -2.88
C ILE A 19 -8.46 4.71 -1.96
N PRO A 20 -9.43 3.79 -1.87
CA PRO A 20 -9.24 2.56 -1.12
C PRO A 20 -8.09 1.75 -1.73
N GLY A 21 -7.03 1.59 -0.94
CA GLY A 21 -5.85 0.83 -1.36
C GLY A 21 -6.15 -0.67 -1.53
N PRO A 22 -5.23 -1.43 -2.15
CA PRO A 22 -5.43 -2.85 -2.43
C PRO A 22 -5.69 -3.69 -1.16
N GLY A 23 -5.08 -3.33 -0.02
CA GLY A 23 -5.32 -4.02 1.26
C GLY A 23 -6.75 -3.90 1.77
N LEU A 24 -7.31 -2.68 1.75
CA LEU A 24 -8.69 -2.43 2.19
C LEU A 24 -9.70 -3.03 1.21
N THR A 25 -9.45 -2.90 -0.10
CA THR A 25 -10.28 -3.51 -1.14
C THR A 25 -10.32 -5.03 -1.00
N ALA A 26 -9.17 -5.67 -0.74
CA ALA A 26 -9.10 -7.11 -0.51
C ALA A 26 -9.79 -7.52 0.80
N LEU A 27 -9.72 -6.70 1.85
CA LEU A 27 -10.45 -6.94 3.11
C LEU A 27 -11.97 -6.89 2.90
N ILE A 28 -12.47 -5.91 2.14
CA ILE A 28 -13.88 -5.80 1.77
C ILE A 28 -14.31 -7.02 0.94
N ALA A 29 -13.53 -7.40 -0.07
CA ALA A 29 -13.80 -8.58 -0.89
C ALA A 29 -13.84 -9.87 -0.04
N ARG A 30 -12.91 -10.02 0.92
CA ARG A 30 -12.89 -11.14 1.87
C ARG A 30 -14.14 -11.15 2.77
N ALA A 31 -14.55 -9.99 3.28
CA ALA A 31 -15.74 -9.88 4.13
C ALA A 31 -17.02 -10.26 3.37
N LEU A 32 -17.15 -9.82 2.11
CA LEU A 32 -18.30 -10.11 1.26
C LEU A 32 -18.30 -11.56 0.75
N GLY A 33 -17.15 -12.12 0.38
CA GLY A 33 -17.07 -13.46 -0.24
C GLY A 33 -16.99 -14.63 0.76
N SER A 34 -16.34 -14.43 1.90
CA SER A 34 -16.03 -15.50 2.87
C SER A 34 -16.51 -15.21 4.30
N GLY A 35 -17.30 -14.15 4.47
CA GLY A 35 -17.95 -13.78 5.72
C GLY A 35 -17.07 -13.01 6.71
N PHE A 36 -17.73 -12.39 7.69
CA PHE A 36 -17.12 -11.45 8.62
C PHE A 36 -15.97 -12.06 9.45
N ARG A 37 -16.13 -13.31 9.91
CA ARG A 37 -15.10 -13.99 10.74
C ARG A 37 -13.78 -14.18 9.99
N SER A 38 -13.83 -14.52 8.69
CA SER A 38 -12.62 -14.65 7.89
C SER A 38 -11.96 -13.30 7.62
N ALA A 39 -12.75 -12.22 7.49
CA ALA A 39 -12.23 -10.88 7.34
C ALA A 39 -11.57 -10.34 8.61
N LEU A 40 -12.03 -10.72 9.80
CA LEU A 40 -11.40 -10.33 11.07
C LEU A 40 -9.94 -10.80 11.14
N ALA A 41 -9.67 -12.06 10.82
CA ALA A 41 -8.31 -12.60 10.81
C ALA A 41 -7.39 -11.83 9.83
N MET A 42 -7.91 -11.49 8.64
CA MET A 42 -7.19 -10.67 7.67
C MET A 42 -6.94 -9.24 8.18
N SER A 43 -7.94 -8.61 8.81
CA SER A 43 -7.83 -7.28 9.40
C SER A 43 -6.74 -7.23 10.48
N PHE A 44 -6.71 -8.23 11.38
CA PHE A 44 -5.64 -8.35 12.38
C PHE A 44 -4.26 -8.48 11.75
N GLY A 45 -4.13 -9.30 10.71
CA GLY A 45 -2.88 -9.41 9.95
C GLY A 45 -2.45 -8.08 9.34
N LEU A 46 -3.40 -7.31 8.78
CA LEU A 46 -3.14 -6.00 8.19
C LEU A 46 -2.67 -4.99 9.26
N MET A 47 -3.39 -4.93 10.38
CA MET A 47 -3.02 -4.06 11.52
C MET A 47 -1.64 -4.40 12.08
N LEU A 48 -1.33 -5.69 12.28
CA LEU A 48 -0.01 -6.11 12.74
C LEU A 48 1.10 -5.73 11.76
N GLY A 49 0.84 -5.85 10.46
CA GLY A 49 1.74 -5.37 9.41
C GLY A 49 2.03 -3.88 9.53
N ASP A 50 0.97 -3.06 9.67
CA ASP A 50 1.09 -1.62 9.83
C ASP A 50 1.84 -1.23 11.11
N LEU A 51 1.52 -1.86 12.25
CA LEU A 51 2.22 -1.62 13.50
C LEU A 51 3.71 -1.97 13.40
N THR A 52 4.04 -3.10 12.76
CA THR A 52 5.43 -3.52 12.57
C THR A 52 6.18 -2.54 11.68
N TYR A 53 5.57 -2.13 10.56
CA TYR A 53 6.13 -1.15 9.64
C TYR A 53 6.35 0.21 10.31
N LEU A 54 5.34 0.77 10.97
CA LEU A 54 5.42 2.06 11.66
C LEU A 54 6.48 2.03 12.77
N THR A 55 6.56 0.91 13.49
CA THR A 55 7.61 0.69 14.51
C THR A 55 9.00 0.72 13.87
N ALA A 56 9.21 0.00 12.76
CA ALA A 56 10.48 0.04 12.03
C ALA A 56 10.82 1.47 11.54
N VAL A 57 9.83 2.22 11.06
CA VAL A 57 9.99 3.63 10.66
C VAL A 57 10.48 4.50 11.81
N VAL A 58 9.84 4.40 12.98
CA VAL A 58 10.21 5.17 14.18
C VAL A 58 11.58 4.77 14.71
N LEU A 59 11.93 3.47 14.65
CA LEU A 59 13.23 2.95 15.11
C LEU A 59 14.41 3.30 14.18
N GLY A 60 14.17 3.97 13.05
CA GLY A 60 15.25 4.51 12.21
C GLY A 60 15.32 3.98 10.79
N LEU A 61 14.25 3.36 10.26
CA LEU A 61 14.18 3.05 8.82
C LEU A 61 14.37 4.32 7.96
N ALA A 62 13.95 5.49 8.47
CA ALA A 62 14.21 6.78 7.84
C ALA A 62 15.71 7.10 7.69
N LEU A 63 16.54 6.71 8.68
CA LEU A 63 17.99 6.88 8.62
C LEU A 63 18.58 5.99 7.51
N VAL A 64 18.17 4.71 7.47
CA VAL A 64 18.62 3.76 6.44
C VAL A 64 18.29 4.26 5.04
N ALA A 65 17.09 4.80 4.84
CA ALA A 65 16.66 5.37 3.56
C ALA A 65 17.52 6.58 3.14
N GLN A 66 17.99 7.40 4.09
CA GLN A 66 18.87 8.54 3.82
C GLN A 66 20.30 8.10 3.52
N THR A 67 20.82 7.09 4.21
CA THR A 67 22.18 6.57 4.00
C THR A 67 22.32 5.90 2.62
N PHE A 68 21.30 5.16 2.17
CA PHE A 68 21.33 4.40 0.92
C PHE A 68 20.43 5.00 -0.16
N GLY A 69 20.61 6.29 -0.45
CA GLY A 69 19.73 7.03 -1.39
C GLY A 69 19.57 6.37 -2.76
N MET A 70 20.64 5.86 -3.37
CA MET A 70 20.57 5.17 -4.67
C MET A 70 19.82 3.84 -4.61
N ALA A 71 20.05 3.04 -3.56
CA ALA A 71 19.33 1.77 -3.38
C ALA A 71 17.83 2.03 -3.14
N PHE A 72 17.50 3.03 -2.33
CA PHE A 72 16.12 3.42 -2.08
C PHE A 72 15.43 3.92 -3.36
N LEU A 73 16.13 4.68 -4.20
CA LEU A 73 15.62 5.12 -5.50
C LEU A 73 15.37 3.94 -6.45
N ALA A 74 16.27 2.96 -6.49
CA ALA A 74 16.08 1.73 -7.27
C ALA A 74 14.87 0.93 -6.80
N ILE A 75 14.71 0.77 -5.48
CA ILE A 75 13.54 0.10 -4.88
C ILE A 75 12.24 0.83 -5.24
N LYS A 76 12.22 2.16 -5.21
CA LYS A 76 11.04 2.95 -5.61
C LYS A 76 10.64 2.69 -7.06
N TRP A 77 11.59 2.69 -7.98
CA TRP A 77 11.31 2.41 -9.39
C TRP A 77 10.92 0.96 -9.64
N LEU A 78 11.50 0.00 -8.92
CA LEU A 78 11.04 -1.39 -8.91
C LEU A 78 9.59 -1.51 -8.45
N GLY A 79 9.21 -0.79 -7.39
CA GLY A 79 7.83 -0.73 -6.91
C GLY A 79 6.87 -0.15 -7.96
N VAL A 80 7.27 0.93 -8.65
CA VAL A 80 6.49 1.50 -9.76
C VAL A 80 6.30 0.49 -10.88
N ALA A 81 7.36 -0.17 -11.32
CA ALA A 81 7.30 -1.20 -12.37
C ALA A 81 6.41 -2.38 -11.96
N TYR A 82 6.52 -2.83 -10.70
CA TYR A 82 5.72 -3.93 -10.17
C TYR A 82 4.23 -3.59 -10.11
N LEU A 83 3.87 -2.40 -9.63
CA LEU A 83 2.48 -1.96 -9.58
C LEU A 83 1.90 -1.74 -10.98
N ALA A 84 2.67 -1.19 -11.91
CA ALA A 84 2.27 -1.07 -13.32
C ALA A 84 2.02 -2.44 -13.95
N PHE A 85 2.91 -3.41 -13.70
CA PHE A 85 2.75 -4.80 -14.12
C PHE A 85 1.48 -5.43 -13.53
N LEU A 86 1.25 -5.27 -12.24
CA LEU A 86 0.08 -5.84 -11.57
C LEU A 86 -1.23 -5.22 -12.08
N GLY A 87 -1.24 -3.90 -12.28
CA GLY A 87 -2.35 -3.17 -12.89
C GLY A 87 -2.64 -3.66 -14.31
N TRP A 88 -1.61 -3.82 -15.14
CA TRP A 88 -1.74 -4.40 -16.48
C TRP A 88 -2.28 -5.83 -16.43
N ARG A 89 -1.77 -6.66 -15.52
CA ARG A 89 -2.21 -8.04 -15.37
C ARG A 89 -3.68 -8.11 -14.96
N PHE A 90 -4.14 -7.28 -14.03
CA PHE A 90 -5.55 -7.25 -13.62
C PHE A 90 -6.47 -6.71 -14.72
N TRP A 91 -6.00 -5.74 -15.51
CA TRP A 91 -6.75 -5.24 -16.66
C TRP A 91 -6.91 -6.29 -17.77
N THR A 92 -5.90 -7.14 -17.95
CA THR A 92 -5.86 -8.15 -19.02
C THR A 92 -6.32 -9.54 -18.59
N SER A 93 -6.38 -9.83 -17.29
CA SER A 93 -6.96 -11.08 -16.78
C SER A 93 -8.48 -11.02 -16.91
N GLY A 94 -9.04 -11.87 -17.77
CA GLY A 94 -10.49 -12.06 -17.84
C GLY A 94 -11.06 -12.53 -16.49
N ILE A 95 -12.35 -12.26 -16.24
CA ILE A 95 -13.06 -12.74 -15.05
C ILE A 95 -13.24 -14.25 -15.21
N THR A 96 -12.38 -15.06 -14.59
CA THR A 96 -12.64 -16.49 -14.43
C THR A 96 -13.60 -16.67 -13.26
N PRO A 97 -14.84 -17.17 -13.49
CA PRO A 97 -15.74 -17.51 -12.39
C PRO A 97 -15.11 -18.65 -11.60
N GLU A 98 -14.95 -18.44 -10.30
CA GLU A 98 -14.53 -19.49 -9.38
C GLU A 98 -15.77 -20.37 -9.15
N THR A 99 -15.82 -21.52 -9.84
CA THR A 99 -16.90 -22.52 -9.73
C THR A 99 -16.87 -23.24 -8.41
#